data_AF-A0A183KP17-F1
#
_entry.id   AF-A0A183KP17-F1
#
_cell.length_a   1.000
_cell.length_b   1.000
_cell.length_c   1.000
_cell.angle_alpha   90.00
_cell.angle_beta   90.00
_cell.angle_gamma   90.00
#
_symmetry.space_group_name_H-M   'P 1'
#
loop_
_entity.id
_entity.type
_entity.pdbx_description
1 polymer ?
#
loop_
_entity_poly.entity_id
_entity_poly.type
_entity_poly.pdbx_seq_one_letter_code
_entity_poly.pdbx_strand_id
1 'polypeptide(L)' 'MFGLCQLGLASYHMYLVGINLSTLETFHYPRLRGGQPDKTLFNLGIKENFRETFGSCFQLAILPVFTT' A
#
# COMPACT_ATOMS: atom_id res chain seq x y z
N MET A 1 -11.62 -3.66 -23.72
CA MET A 1 -12.06 -2.56 -22.83
C MET A 1 -11.61 -2.76 -21.38
N PHE A 2 -11.56 -3.98 -20.84
CA PHE A 2 -11.19 -4.24 -19.43
C PHE A 2 -9.74 -3.88 -19.05
N GLY A 3 -8.77 -4.11 -19.95
CA GLY A 3 -7.34 -4.02 -19.62
C GLY A 3 -6.86 -2.64 -19.16
N LEU A 4 -7.29 -1.55 -19.82
CA LEU A 4 -6.84 -0.20 -19.47
C LEU A 4 -7.41 0.27 -18.12
N CYS A 5 -8.67 -0.04 -17.83
CA CYS A 5 -9.29 0.26 -16.55
C CYS A 5 -8.61 -0.53 -15.41
N GLN A 6 -8.36 -1.83 -15.64
CA GLN A 6 -7.69 -2.68 -14.65
C GLN A 6 -6.25 -2.23 -14.39
N LEU A 7 -5.54 -1.80 -15.44
CA LEU A 7 -4.16 -1.29 -15.31
C LEU A 7 -4.11 0.01 -14.52
N GLY A 8 -5.05 0.94 -14.74
CA GLY A 8 -5.14 2.17 -13.96
C GLY A 8 -5.40 1.90 -12.47
N LEU A 9 -6.35 1.01 -12.18
CA LEU A 9 -6.68 0.63 -10.81
C LEU A 9 -5.51 -0.10 -10.12
N ALA A 10 -4.90 -1.08 -10.80
CA ALA A 10 -3.76 -1.83 -10.28
C ALA A 10 -2.57 -0.92 -9.99
N SER A 11 -2.28 0.03 -10.88
CA SER A 11 -1.19 1.00 -10.70
C SER A 11 -1.43 1.91 -9.50
N TYR A 12 -2.69 2.34 -9.28
CA TYR A 12 -3.07 3.14 -8.12
C TYR A 12 -2.88 2.36 -6.81
N HIS A 13 -3.29 1.09 -6.76
CA HIS A 13 -3.07 0.25 -5.58
C HIS A 13 -1.58 -0.06 -5.33
N MET A 14 -0.78 -0.23 -6.39
CA MET A 14 0.66 -0.44 -6.24
C MET A 14 1.37 0.80 -5.68
N TYR A 15 0.91 2.00 -6.04
CA TYR A 15 1.37 3.26 -5.43
C TYR A 15 1.01 3.32 -3.93
N LEU A 16 -0.25 2.99 -3.58
CA LEU A 16 -0.73 2.98 -2.20
C LEU A 16 0.07 2.03 -1.30
N VAL A 17 0.36 0.81 -1.77
CA VAL A 17 1.23 -0.16 -1.07
C VAL A 17 2.61 0.42 -0.82
N GLY A 18 3.18 1.15 -1.79
CA GLY A 18 4.50 1.77 -1.64
C GLY A 18 4.59 2.85 -0.57
N ILE A 19 3.48 3.52 -0.25
CA ILE A 19 3.41 4.56 0.79
C ILE A 19 2.73 4.06 2.09
N ASN A 20 2.39 2.78 2.16
CA ASN A 20 1.65 2.16 3.26
C ASN A 20 0.40 2.97 3.67
N LEU A 21 -0.34 3.45 2.67
CA LEU A 21 -1.52 4.27 2.87
C LEU A 21 -2.72 3.51 2.32
N SER A 22 -3.76 3.33 3.13
CA SER A 22 -5.00 2.75 2.65
C SER A 22 -5.78 3.74 1.77
N THR A 23 -6.67 3.22 0.93
CA THR A 23 -7.54 4.06 0.09
C THR A 23 -8.40 5.01 0.94
N LEU A 24 -8.89 4.56 2.10
CA LEU A 24 -9.66 5.42 3.02
C LEU A 24 -8.79 6.53 3.63
N GLU A 25 -7.54 6.23 3.96
CA GLU A 25 -6.57 7.21 4.47
C GLU A 25 -6.12 8.23 3.42
N THR A 26 -6.32 7.93 2.14
CA THR A 26 -6.11 8.92 1.05
C THR A 26 -7.21 9.98 1.03
N PHE A 27 -8.44 9.62 1.39
CA PHE A 27 -9.57 10.56 1.50
C PHE A 27 -9.53 11.35 2.82
N HIS A 28 -9.14 10.68 3.91
CA HIS A 28 -8.95 11.31 5.22
C HIS A 28 -7.56 11.00 5.75
N TYR A 29 -6.67 11.99 5.67
CA TYR A 29 -5.30 11.82 6.13
C TYR A 29 -5.26 11.31 7.57
N PRO A 30 -4.46 10.27 7.84
CA PRO A 30 -4.31 9.75 9.19
C PRO A 30 -3.74 10.86 10.07
N ARG A 31 -4.31 11.00 11.27
CA ARG A 31 -3.89 12.00 12.25
C ARG A 31 -3.41 11.27 13.49
N LEU A 32 -2.13 11.40 13.79
CA LEU A 32 -1.60 11.00 15.09
C LEU A 32 -2.21 11.90 16.18
N ARG A 33 -2.34 11.39 17.40
CA ARG A 33 -2.95 12.13 18.53
C ARG A 33 -2.14 13.41 18.81
N GLY A 34 -2.65 14.56 18.36
CA GLY A 34 -2.01 15.88 18.51
C GLY A 34 -1.06 16.31 17.38
N GLY A 35 -0.93 15.54 16.29
CA GLY A 35 -0.05 15.83 15.15
C GLY A 35 -0.77 16.44 13.94
N GLN A 36 -0.01 17.09 13.05
CA GLN A 36 -0.51 17.52 11.74
C GLN A 36 -0.80 16.30 10.84
N PRO A 37 -1.79 16.38 9.95
CA PRO A 37 -2.08 15.32 8.98
C PRO A 37 -0.88 15.15 8.05
N ASP A 38 -0.28 13.97 8.04
CA ASP A 38 0.90 13.68 7.24
C ASP A 38 0.70 12.34 6.50
N LYS A 39 0.96 12.36 5.20
CA LYS A 39 0.80 11.21 4.30
C LYS A 39 1.88 10.15 4.50
N THR A 40 2.93 10.48 5.25
CA THR A 40 4.12 9.63 5.45
C THR A 40 4.17 8.97 6.83
N LEU A 41 3.12 9.12 7.64
CA LEU A 41 3.08 8.62 9.02
C LEU A 41 3.40 7.13 9.16
N PHE A 42 2.98 6.31 8.20
CA PHE A 42 3.20 4.85 8.19
C PHE A 42 4.27 4.40 7.20
N ASN A 43 4.99 5.34 6.57
CA ASN A 43 5.98 5.02 5.56
C ASN A 43 7.31 4.61 6.24
N LEU A 44 7.56 3.30 6.30
CA LEU A 44 8.79 2.70 6.84
C LEU A 44 9.88 2.55 5.75
N GLY A 45 9.60 3.02 4.52
CA GLY A 45 10.41 2.84 3.33
C GLY A 45 9.75 1.85 2.36
N ILE A 46 9.87 2.10 1.05
CA ILE A 46 9.18 1.33 -0.01
C ILE A 46 9.38 -0.19 0.16
N LYS A 47 10.61 -0.65 0.44
CA LYS A 47 10.87 -2.09 0.64
C LYS A 47 10.14 -2.68 1.83
N GLU A 48 10.08 -1.96 2.95
CA GLU A 48 9.42 -2.45 4.16
C GLU A 48 7.90 -2.41 4.01
N ASN A 49 7.35 -1.36 3.39
CA ASN A 49 5.91 -1.28 3.12
C ASN A 49 5.45 -2.41 2.17
N PHE A 50 6.24 -2.72 1.14
CA PHE A 50 5.97 -3.87 0.28
C PHE A 50 6.08 -5.20 1.03
N ARG A 51 7.01 -5.31 2.00
CA ARG A 51 7.17 -6.50 2.83
C ARG A 51 5.99 -6.71 3.78
N GLU A 52 5.39 -5.64 4.30
CA GLU A 52 4.17 -5.75 5.13
C GLU A 52 2.98 -6.28 4.33
N THR A 53 2.90 -5.97 3.03
CA THR A 53 1.78 -6.40 2.18
C THR A 53 1.99 -7.79 1.56
N PHE A 54 3.20 -8.10 1.10
CA PHE A 54 3.51 -9.33 0.36
C PHE A 54 4.33 -10.36 1.17
N GLY A 55 4.69 -10.02 2.41
CA GLY A 55 5.56 -10.84 3.25
C GLY A 55 7.04 -10.75 2.88
N SER A 56 7.87 -11.43 3.67
CA SER A 56 9.34 -11.44 3.49
C SER A 56 9.80 -12.23 2.26
N CYS A 57 8.97 -13.14 1.76
CA CYS A 57 9.28 -14.01 0.63
C CYS A 57 8.56 -13.54 -0.64
N PHE A 58 9.24 -12.78 -1.50
CA PHE A 58 8.69 -12.30 -2.77
C PHE A 58 8.17 -13.43 -3.69
N GLN A 59 8.68 -14.66 -3.55
CA GLN A 59 8.18 -15.81 -4.30
C GLN A 59 6.74 -16.20 -3.94
N LEU A 60 6.30 -15.94 -2.70
CA LEU A 60 4.91 -16.15 -2.31
C LEU A 60 4.00 -14.99 -2.73
N ALA A 61 4.54 -13.84 -3.13
CA ALA A 61 3.75 -12.71 -3.62
C ALA A 61 2.92 -13.04 -4.88
N ILE A 62 3.34 -14.06 -5.63
CA ILE A 62 2.68 -14.54 -6.86
C ILE A 62 1.58 -15.57 -6.54
N LEU A 63 1.63 -16.17 -5.36
CA LEU A 63 0.67 -17.18 -4.93
C LEU A 63 -0.38 -16.53 -4.01
N PRO A 64 -1.67 -16.84 -4.17
CA PRO A 64 -2.73 -16.31 -3.31
C PRO A 64 -2.75 -17.05 -1.96
N VAL A 65 -1.64 -16.99 -1.23
CA VAL A 65 -1.44 -17.60 0.08
C VAL A 65 -1.15 -16.48 1.08
N PHE A 66 -1.88 -16.47 2.19
CA PHE A 66 -1.62 -15.51 3.25
C PHE A 66 -0.21 -15.71 3.80
N THR A 67 0.61 -14.66 3.70
CA THR A 67 1.97 -14.64 4.27
C THR A 67 1.93 -13.76 5.51
N THR A 68 2.27 -14.35 6.66
CA THR A 68 2.53 -13.64 7.92
C THR A 68 3.95 -13.10 7.97
#